data_AF-A0A959NM18-F1
#
_entry.id   AF-A0A959NM18-F1
#
_cell.length_a   1.000
_cell.length_b   1.000
_cell.length_c   1.000
_cell.angle_alpha   90.00
_cell.angle_beta   90.00
_cell.angle_gamma   90.00
#
_symmetry.space_group_name_H-M   'P 1'
#
loop_
_entity.id
_entity.type
_entity.pdbx_description
1 polymer ?
#
loop_
_entity_poly.entity_id
_entity_poly.type
_entity_poly.pdbx_seq_one_letter_code
_entity_poly.pdbx_strand_id
1 'polypeptide(L)' 'MTKETAQKNYTASNINVLKGLEAVRKRPAMYIGDIGQRGLHHLVNEVVDNSIDEALGGYNDKIDISINKDGSVT' A
#
# COMPACT_ATOMS: atom_id res chain seq x y z
N MET A 1 -13.57 39.73 -29.49
CA MET A 1 -14.18 39.05 -28.32
C MET A 1 -13.16 38.08 -27.76
N THR A 2 -12.38 38.54 -26.78
CA THR A 2 -11.41 37.73 -26.04
C THR A 2 -12.16 36.82 -25.08
N LYS A 3 -12.04 35.49 -25.26
CA LYS A 3 -12.58 34.51 -24.31
C LYS A 3 -11.77 34.61 -23.02
N GLU A 4 -12.39 35.15 -21.96
CA GLU A 4 -11.86 35.03 -20.61
C GLU A 4 -11.80 33.54 -20.23
N THR A 5 -10.58 33.02 -20.10
CA THR A 5 -10.33 31.74 -19.43
C THR A 5 -10.77 31.89 -17.98
N ALA A 6 -11.91 31.29 -17.62
CA ALA A 6 -12.33 31.18 -16.24
C ALA A 6 -11.19 30.60 -15.40
N GLN A 7 -10.52 31.45 -14.61
CA GLN A 7 -9.58 31.00 -13.59
C GLN A 7 -10.39 30.11 -12.64
N LYS A 8 -10.16 28.80 -12.70
CA LYS A 8 -10.68 27.88 -11.67
C LYS A 8 -10.15 28.41 -10.34
N ASN A 9 -11.05 28.84 -9.47
CA ASN A 9 -10.76 29.29 -8.12
C ASN A 9 -10.12 28.14 -7.33
N TYR A 10 -8.78 28.05 -7.39
CA TYR A 10 -7.99 27.16 -6.55
C TYR A 10 -7.76 27.87 -5.22
N THR A 11 -8.45 27.39 -4.20
CA THR A 11 -8.43 27.93 -2.83
C THR A 11 -7.95 26.85 -1.86
N ALA A 12 -7.69 27.22 -0.61
CA ALA A 12 -7.20 26.28 0.42
C ALA A 12 -8.14 25.07 0.62
N SER A 13 -9.45 25.22 0.37
CA SER A 13 -10.43 24.13 0.47
C SER A 13 -10.28 23.06 -0.61
N ASN A 14 -9.50 23.32 -1.67
CA ASN A 14 -9.18 22.32 -2.70
C ASN A 14 -8.05 21.37 -2.29
N ILE A 15 -7.36 21.65 -1.18
CA ILE A 15 -6.31 20.78 -0.64
C ILE A 15 -6.95 19.76 0.28
N ASN A 16 -6.91 18.49 -0.14
CA ASN A 16 -7.42 17.37 0.65
C ASN A 16 -6.27 16.67 1.37
N VAL A 17 -6.41 16.55 2.70
CA VAL A 17 -5.52 15.74 3.53
C VAL A 17 -6.15 14.37 3.70
N LEU A 18 -5.47 13.34 3.20
CA LEU A 18 -5.85 11.94 3.38
C LEU A 18 -5.38 11.47 4.77
N LYS A 19 -6.27 10.89 5.56
CA LYS A 19 -5.97 10.47 6.94
C LYS A 19 -5.74 8.96 7.02
N GLY A 20 -4.84 8.54 7.91
CA GLY A 20 -4.54 7.12 8.14
C GLY A 20 -4.16 6.38 6.86
N LEU A 21 -4.81 5.25 6.60
CA LEU A 21 -4.53 4.40 5.43
C LEU A 21 -5.17 4.87 4.12
N GLU A 22 -5.87 5.99 4.12
CA GLU A 22 -6.51 6.52 2.90
C GLU A 22 -5.48 6.83 1.81
N ALA A 23 -4.32 7.39 2.18
CA ALA A 23 -3.24 7.68 1.24
C ALA A 23 -2.69 6.39 0.60
N VAL A 24 -2.48 5.36 1.41
CA VAL A 24 -2.00 4.03 0.97
C VAL A 24 -2.99 3.41 -0.01
N ARG A 25 -4.29 3.40 0.34
CA ARG A 25 -5.33 2.86 -0.53
C ARG A 25 -5.52 3.66 -1.81
N LYS A 26 -5.35 4.99 -1.76
CA LYS A 26 -5.51 5.86 -2.93
C LYS A 26 -4.33 5.73 -3.90
N ARG A 27 -3.13 5.45 -3.40
CA ARG A 27 -1.89 5.37 -4.19
C ARG A 27 -1.04 4.15 -3.78
N PRO A 28 -1.55 2.92 -3.94
CA PRO A 28 -0.89 1.71 -3.42
C PRO A 28 0.48 1.47 -4.04
N ALA A 29 0.66 1.72 -5.34
CA ALA A 29 1.95 1.55 -6.02
C ALA A 29 3.09 2.39 -5.41
N MET A 30 2.79 3.49 -4.69
CA MET A 30 3.80 4.26 -3.97
C MET A 30 4.40 3.47 -2.79
N TYR A 31 3.65 2.53 -2.22
CA TYR A 31 4.02 1.76 -1.04
C TYR A 31 4.47 0.35 -1.40
N ILE A 32 3.80 -0.30 -2.36
CA ILE A 32 4.08 -1.69 -2.77
C ILE A 32 4.76 -1.80 -4.15
N GLY A 33 5.15 -0.66 -4.74
CA GLY A 33 5.87 -0.55 -6.01
C GLY A 33 5.01 -0.71 -7.27
N ASP A 34 4.08 -1.67 -7.27
CA ASP A 34 3.20 -2.01 -8.40
C ASP A 34 1.83 -2.46 -7.88
N ILE A 35 0.80 -2.45 -8.72
CA ILE A 35 -0.54 -3.02 -8.42
C ILE A 35 -0.80 -4.34 -9.17
N GLY A 36 0.15 -4.77 -10.02
CA GLY A 36 0.13 -6.06 -10.68
C GLY A 36 0.64 -7.21 -9.79
N GLN A 37 1.03 -8.31 -10.43
CA GLN A 37 1.47 -9.53 -9.76
C GLN A 37 2.66 -9.29 -8.80
N ARG A 38 3.59 -8.41 -9.15
CA ARG A 38 4.74 -8.08 -8.29
C ARG A 38 4.29 -7.41 -6.98
N GLY A 39 3.39 -6.43 -7.06
CA GLY A 39 2.81 -5.78 -5.89
C GLY A 39 2.03 -6.73 -5.00
N LEU A 40 1.28 -7.67 -5.61
CA LEU A 40 0.56 -8.71 -4.86
C LEU A 40 1.51 -9.57 -4.02
N HIS A 41 2.62 -10.05 -4.60
CA HIS A 41 3.60 -10.85 -3.87
C HIS A 41 4.35 -10.02 -2.82
N HIS A 42 4.57 -8.72 -3.07
CA HIS A 42 5.19 -7.82 -2.09
C HIS A 42 4.39 -7.77 -0.78
N LEU A 43 3.05 -7.78 -0.85
CA LEU A 43 2.21 -7.83 0.35
C LEU A 43 2.50 -9.06 1.22
N VAL A 44 2.78 -10.21 0.59
CA VAL A 44 3.15 -11.44 1.31
C VAL A 44 4.56 -11.32 1.86
N ASN A 45 5.51 -10.86 1.04
CA ASN A 45 6.90 -10.68 1.46
C ASN A 45 7.00 -9.80 2.69
N GLU A 46 6.27 -8.69 2.76
CA GLU A 46 6.30 -7.79 3.92
C GLU A 46 5.94 -8.51 5.23
N VAL A 47 4.96 -9.42 5.21
CA VAL A 47 4.55 -10.18 6.40
C VAL A 47 5.60 -11.25 6.75
N VAL A 48 6.17 -11.89 5.73
CA VAL A 48 7.24 -12.88 5.90
C VAL A 48 8.51 -12.23 6.44
N ASP A 49 8.89 -11.06 5.93
CA ASP A 49 10.07 -10.31 6.35
C ASP A 49 9.93 -9.86 7.81
N ASN A 50 8.77 -9.35 8.22
CA ASN A 50 8.48 -9.08 9.63
C ASN A 50 8.60 -10.36 10.50
N SER A 51 8.21 -11.52 9.98
CA SER A 51 8.35 -12.80 10.68
C SER A 51 9.81 -13.27 10.78
N ILE A 52 10.64 -12.94 9.78
CA ILE A 52 12.09 -13.16 9.78
C ILE A 52 12.76 -12.25 10.80
N ASP A 53 12.34 -10.99 10.92
CA ASP A 53 12.89 -10.06 11.92
C ASP A 53 12.70 -10.59 13.35
N GLU A 54 11.55 -11.19 13.66
CA GLU A 54 11.31 -11.85 14.94
C GLU A 54 12.19 -13.09 15.14
N ALA A 55 12.46 -13.84 14.06
CA ALA A 55 13.37 -14.98 14.10
C ALA A 55 14.83 -14.54 14.33
N LEU A 56 15.26 -13.45 13.68
CA LEU A 56 16.56 -12.82 13.92
C LEU A 56 16.68 -12.27 15.34
N GLY A 57 15.56 -11.81 15.92
CA GLY A 57 15.44 -11.45 17.34
C GLY A 57 15.50 -12.63 18.32
N GLY A 58 15.44 -13.87 17.82
CA GLY A 58 15.45 -15.08 18.64
C GLY A 58 14.10 -15.43 19.27
N TYR A 59 13.00 -14.83 18.79
CA TYR A 59 11.64 -15.08 19.29
C TYR A 59 10.84 -16.05 18.43
N ASN A 60 11.39 -16.44 17.27
CA ASN A 60 10.74 -17.35 16.35
C ASN A 60 11.74 -18.35 15.74
N ASP A 61 11.37 -19.62 15.72
CA ASP A 61 12.20 -20.72 15.19
C ASP A 61 11.64 -21.30 13.87
N LYS A 62 10.37 -20.99 13.55
CA LYS A 62 9.67 -21.60 12.42
C LYS A 62 8.63 -20.65 11.82
N ILE A 63 8.69 -20.47 10.51
CA ILE A 63 7.70 -19.73 9.73
C ILE A 63 6.98 -20.71 8.80
N ASP A 64 5.67 -20.83 8.95
CA ASP A 64 4.80 -21.62 8.08
C ASP A 64 3.96 -20.68 7.21
N ILE A 65 3.91 -20.93 5.89
CA ILE A 65 3.14 -20.13 4.93
C ILE A 65 2.21 -21.06 4.16
N SER A 66 0.94 -20.70 4.07
CA SER A 66 -0.10 -21.47 3.39
C SER A 66 -0.86 -20.61 2.37
N ILE A 67 -1.04 -21.15 1.15
CA ILE A 67 -1.95 -20.59 0.16
C ILE A 67 -3.28 -21.34 0.26
N ASN A 68 -4.33 -20.64 0.65
CA ASN A 68 -5.65 -21.19 0.87
C ASN A 68 -6.41 -21.37 -0.45
N LYS A 69 -7.43 -22.23 -0.43
CA LYS A 69 -8.25 -22.53 -1.62
C LYS A 69 -9.04 -21.33 -2.14
N ASP A 70 -9.30 -20.33 -1.28
CA ASP A 70 -9.98 -19.08 -1.65
C ASP A 70 -9.01 -18.01 -2.20
N GLY A 71 -7.72 -18.32 -2.28
CA GLY A 71 -6.68 -17.41 -2.74
C GLY A 71 -6.10 -16.50 -1.65
N SER A 72 -6.54 -16.62 -0.39
CA SER A 72 -5.89 -15.95 0.74
C SER A 72 -4.56 -16.63 1.12
N VAL A 73 -3.69 -15.88 1.81
CA VAL A 73 -2.40 -16.37 2.32
C VAL A 73 -2.41 -16.25 3.84
N THR A 74 -1.91 -17.27 4.54
CA THR A 74 -1.78 -17.32 6.01
C THR A 74 -0.39 -17.74 6.39
#